data_AF-A0A1I2URH8-F1
#
_entry.id   AF-A0A1I2URH8-F1
#
_cell.length_a   1.000
_cell.length_b   1.000
_cell.length_c   1.000
_cell.angle_alpha   90.00
_cell.angle_beta   90.00
_cell.angle_gamma   90.00
#
_symmetry.space_group_name_H-M   'P 1'
#
loop_
_entity.id
_entity.type
_entity.pdbx_description
1 polymer ?
#
loop_
_entity_poly.entity_id
_entity_poly.type
_entity_poly.pdbx_seq_one_letter_code
_entity_poly.pdbx_strand_id
1 'polypeptide(L)'
;MRIDRVNLPMSRLEPIPGKDRIQLIDKLSYSFVDDFGKEHVQSIREFVEENRPYFDVELPRSRRELKTASALQSEKRAAFLFFQLPTRVVWDEFQTDIRNQGDRNTCSAFAMVAAIEARYMREYGLNLNLSEQFFWHCYKSTGLSFPKVYKYENQSSYWGGGNSQGIRAAVNFAIPLEQHCLYKNRNGMQGIRDQIPAAGQLVWKSDPAQNMVTQDEVDAFEYSPLYISDEARQQARYGAKSYVLFDPSTIRNTSTLEWLLAWGYEVIVDANLKWKTDPATGIREYDPNSGGGSHVFLVVGFDRDEQAFYVKNSWGEAGLIRVSYEFAQNCFSGGSIVTEVTDPERPTTKARAIGQWQMNHDGWKGELIIRRFTNENNDITRLGHYRSSDGSLKAINGRYVHDGRGVHFSFTEGEDSDPTSQTGQPFTMDVYSWDIQHAAGDTVWHNIPFGAYMRRDEFQSSYGKDFQPTKWKGTWSMNHDGWRGTLLISQVMPIPFVGWLVQGEYQPANGTPKVVLGFLDAQHTHILRFNISFSDENNQPFILHFHTWSADLASGYTFWNGKRFGAVAFKG
;
A
#
# COMPACT_ATOMS: atom_id res chain seq x y z
N MET A 1 2.20 17.04 25.15
CA MET A 1 3.59 17.52 24.94
C MET A 1 3.47 18.85 24.19
N ARG A 2 3.85 19.97 24.81
CA ARG A 2 3.73 21.32 24.21
C ARG A 2 4.77 21.42 23.10
N ILE A 3 4.34 21.62 21.86
CA ILE A 3 5.24 21.89 20.74
C ILE A 3 5.54 23.39 20.77
N ASP A 4 6.71 23.73 21.26
CA ASP A 4 7.23 25.09 21.18
C ASP A 4 7.52 25.42 19.71
N ARG A 5 7.02 26.58 19.25
CA ARG A 5 7.36 27.14 17.94
C ARG A 5 8.84 27.47 17.94
N VAL A 6 9.63 26.63 17.27
CA VAL A 6 11.01 26.96 16.93
C VAL A 6 10.97 28.00 15.80
N ASN A 7 11.25 29.26 16.15
CA ASN A 7 11.68 30.26 15.16
C ASN A 7 13.05 29.82 14.64
N LEU A 8 13.07 29.08 13.53
CA LEU A 8 14.30 28.78 12.84
C LEU A 8 14.85 30.06 12.20
N PRO A 9 16.11 30.43 12.45
CA PRO A 9 16.73 31.53 11.75
C PRO A 9 16.80 31.19 10.26
N MET A 10 16.50 32.16 9.39
CA MET A 10 16.90 32.13 7.98
C MET A 10 18.44 32.06 7.92
N SER A 11 18.98 30.85 8.00
CA SER A 11 20.39 30.56 7.78
C SER A 11 20.52 29.90 6.41
N ARG A 12 21.01 30.71 5.47
CA ARG A 12 21.84 30.34 4.32
C ARG A 12 21.39 29.11 3.52
N LEU A 13 20.79 29.38 2.37
CA LEU A 13 20.97 28.58 1.15
C LEU A 13 22.45 28.20 1.04
N GLU A 14 22.77 26.93 1.22
CA GLU A 14 24.05 26.41 0.77
C GLU A 14 24.09 26.51 -0.76
N PRO A 15 25.22 26.94 -1.34
CA PRO A 15 25.34 27.03 -2.78
C PRO A 15 25.30 25.62 -3.37
N ILE A 16 24.50 25.49 -4.43
CA ILE A 16 24.62 24.53 -5.53
C ILE A 16 26.00 23.86 -5.50
N PRO A 17 26.11 22.52 -5.42
CA PRO A 17 27.39 21.85 -5.66
C PRO A 17 28.01 22.46 -6.91
N GLY A 18 29.17 23.11 -6.76
CA GLY A 18 29.76 23.89 -7.83
C GLY A 18 29.69 23.13 -9.14
N LYS A 19 29.28 23.81 -10.22
CA LYS A 19 29.14 23.25 -11.58
C LYS A 19 30.41 22.48 -12.03
N ASP A 20 31.52 22.77 -11.38
CA ASP A 20 32.86 22.21 -11.41
C ASP A 20 33.02 20.82 -10.77
N ARG A 21 32.00 20.27 -10.09
CA ARG A 21 32.00 18.91 -9.51
C ARG A 21 31.17 17.90 -10.28
N ILE A 22 30.47 18.31 -11.34
CA ILE A 22 29.71 17.43 -12.22
C ILE A 22 30.28 17.56 -13.62
N GLN A 23 30.94 16.50 -14.10
CA GLN A 23 31.48 16.46 -15.46
C GLN A 23 30.59 15.56 -16.31
N LEU A 24 29.98 16.13 -17.34
CA LEU A 24 29.29 15.34 -18.35
C LEU A 24 30.34 14.48 -19.08
N ILE A 25 30.20 13.16 -19.02
CA ILE A 25 31.10 12.22 -19.71
C ILE A 25 30.64 12.04 -21.14
N ASP A 26 29.32 11.88 -21.33
CA ASP A 26 28.69 11.74 -22.64
C ASP A 26 27.21 12.19 -22.58
N LYS A 27 26.44 11.96 -23.65
CA LYS A 27 25.03 12.39 -23.75
C LYS A 27 24.11 11.83 -22.65
N LEU A 28 24.51 10.75 -22.00
CA LEU A 28 23.71 10.01 -21.03
C LEU A 28 24.48 9.66 -19.75
N SER A 29 25.75 10.07 -19.62
CA SER A 29 26.57 9.78 -18.45
C SER A 29 27.17 11.06 -17.89
N TYR A 30 27.20 11.16 -16.55
CA TYR A 30 27.93 12.20 -15.85
C TYR A 30 28.75 11.60 -14.72
N SER A 31 29.93 12.15 -14.46
CA SER A 31 30.63 11.93 -13.21
C SER A 31 30.31 13.03 -12.21
N PHE A 32 30.26 12.66 -10.94
CA PHE A 32 30.22 13.61 -9.83
C PHE A 32 31.11 13.14 -8.69
N VAL A 33 31.66 14.09 -7.93
CA VAL A 33 32.45 13.80 -6.72
C VAL A 33 31.56 14.03 -5.51
N ASP A 34 31.35 12.99 -4.69
CA ASP A 34 30.56 13.09 -3.47
C ASP A 34 31.26 13.90 -2.37
N ASP A 35 30.57 14.12 -1.25
CA ASP A 35 31.08 14.89 -0.12
C ASP A 35 32.31 14.26 0.56
N PHE A 36 32.61 13.00 0.24
CA PHE A 36 33.79 12.28 0.72
C PHE A 36 34.95 12.30 -0.28
N GLY A 37 34.81 13.04 -1.38
CA GLY A 37 35.83 13.12 -2.43
C GLY A 37 35.86 11.88 -3.34
N LYS A 38 34.85 11.00 -3.29
CA LYS A 38 34.77 9.82 -4.15
C LYS A 38 34.08 10.17 -5.46
N GLU A 39 34.74 9.87 -6.57
CA GLU A 39 34.18 10.01 -7.90
C GLU A 39 33.18 8.87 -8.18
N HIS A 40 32.00 9.24 -8.65
CA HIS A 40 30.94 8.36 -9.11
C HIS A 40 30.66 8.64 -10.57
N VAL A 41 30.45 7.60 -11.37
CA VAL A 41 29.96 7.71 -12.74
C VAL A 41 28.53 7.17 -12.77
N GLN A 42 27.58 8.04 -13.12
CA GLN A 42 26.19 7.65 -13.31
C GLN A 42 25.88 7.69 -14.81
N SER A 43 25.64 6.50 -15.37
CA SER A 43 25.08 6.37 -16.72
C SER A 43 23.57 6.23 -16.62
N ILE A 44 22.85 7.15 -17.24
CA ILE A 44 21.44 7.03 -17.59
C ILE A 44 21.39 5.98 -18.70
N ARG A 45 20.99 4.75 -18.38
CA ARG A 45 20.86 3.73 -19.42
C ARG A 45 19.78 4.17 -20.40
N GLU A 46 20.07 4.10 -21.70
CA GLU A 46 19.00 4.14 -22.69
C GLU A 46 17.97 3.06 -22.33
N PHE A 47 16.72 3.46 -22.35
CA PHE A 47 15.63 2.52 -22.29
C PHE A 47 15.65 1.69 -23.56
N VAL A 48 16.12 0.45 -23.49
CA VAL A 48 16.01 -0.47 -24.62
C VAL A 48 14.52 -0.80 -24.89
N GLU A 49 14.11 -0.90 -26.16
CA GLU A 49 12.71 -1.21 -26.57
C GLU A 49 12.18 -2.48 -25.86
N GLU A 50 13.06 -3.42 -25.53
CA GLU A 50 12.79 -4.63 -24.73
C GLU A 50 12.14 -4.33 -23.38
N ASN A 51 12.32 -3.11 -22.86
CA ASN A 51 11.75 -2.69 -21.60
C ASN A 51 10.34 -2.07 -21.74
N ARG A 52 9.87 -1.77 -22.95
CA ARG A 52 8.53 -1.22 -23.22
C ARG A 52 7.40 -2.00 -22.54
N PRO A 53 7.43 -3.34 -22.47
CA PRO A 53 6.38 -4.08 -21.80
C PRO A 53 6.51 -4.11 -20.26
N TYR A 54 7.56 -3.51 -19.67
CA TYR A 54 7.57 -3.21 -18.23
C TYR A 54 6.72 -1.97 -17.88
N PHE A 55 6.45 -1.10 -18.85
CA PHE A 55 5.57 0.04 -18.63
C PHE A 55 4.14 -0.45 -18.68
N ASP A 56 3.40 -0.19 -17.60
CA ASP A 56 2.00 -0.57 -17.53
C ASP A 56 1.26 0.01 -18.72
N VAL A 57 0.45 -0.84 -19.36
CA VAL A 57 -0.48 -0.41 -20.39
C VAL A 57 -1.36 0.67 -19.78
N GLU A 58 -1.40 1.85 -20.39
CA GLU A 58 -2.32 2.91 -19.98
C GLU A 58 -3.73 2.33 -19.91
N LEU A 59 -4.32 2.34 -18.72
CA LEU A 59 -5.66 1.83 -18.57
C LEU A 59 -6.65 2.87 -19.09
N PRO A 60 -7.73 2.45 -19.77
CA PRO A 60 -8.78 3.37 -20.14
C PRO A 60 -9.32 4.09 -18.91
N ARG A 61 -9.38 5.42 -18.97
CA ARG A 61 -10.01 6.25 -17.93
C ARG A 61 -11.50 5.93 -17.83
N SER A 62 -11.99 5.76 -16.60
CA SER A 62 -13.41 5.61 -16.30
C SER A 62 -14.20 6.89 -16.60
N ARG A 63 -15.52 6.77 -16.76
CA ARG A 63 -16.41 7.93 -16.91
C ARG A 63 -16.29 8.91 -15.73
N ARG A 64 -16.05 8.39 -14.52
CA ARG A 64 -15.82 9.20 -13.32
C ARG A 64 -14.55 10.02 -13.46
N GLU A 65 -13.43 9.39 -13.83
CA GLU A 65 -12.14 10.07 -14.00
C GLU A 65 -12.20 11.17 -15.08
N LEU A 66 -12.86 10.89 -16.21
CA LEU A 66 -13.10 11.89 -17.26
C LEU A 66 -13.92 13.08 -16.75
N LYS A 67 -14.99 12.81 -15.97
CA LYS A 67 -15.83 13.87 -15.39
C LYS A 67 -15.06 14.71 -14.36
N THR A 68 -14.27 14.09 -13.50
CA THR A 68 -13.45 14.79 -12.50
C THR A 68 -12.42 15.71 -13.18
N ALA A 69 -11.72 15.22 -14.20
CA ALA A 69 -10.77 16.02 -14.96
C ALA A 69 -11.43 17.23 -15.63
N SER A 70 -12.58 17.02 -16.28
CA SER A 70 -13.35 18.08 -16.93
C SER A 70 -13.88 19.11 -15.93
N ALA A 71 -14.36 18.66 -14.77
CA ALA A 71 -14.86 19.54 -13.70
C ALA A 71 -13.75 20.43 -13.15
N LEU A 72 -12.58 19.86 -12.83
CA LEU A 72 -11.42 20.62 -12.35
C LEU A 72 -11.00 21.68 -13.38
N GLN A 73 -10.85 21.28 -14.64
CA GLN A 73 -10.48 22.21 -15.70
C GLN A 73 -11.51 23.35 -15.85
N SER A 74 -12.81 23.03 -15.78
CA SER A 74 -13.87 24.03 -15.93
C SER A 74 -13.90 25.02 -14.77
N GLU A 75 -13.90 24.51 -13.53
CA GLU A 75 -13.92 25.33 -12.30
C GLU A 75 -12.76 26.32 -12.28
N LYS A 76 -11.56 25.82 -12.57
CA LYS A 76 -10.37 26.63 -12.39
C LYS A 76 -10.02 27.49 -13.60
N ARG A 77 -10.43 27.11 -14.82
CA ARG A 77 -10.36 28.03 -15.99
C ARG A 77 -11.30 29.21 -15.81
N ALA A 78 -12.50 29.00 -15.25
CA ALA A 78 -13.41 30.09 -14.94
C ALA A 78 -12.79 31.08 -13.95
N ALA A 79 -12.06 30.59 -12.95
CA ALA A 79 -11.31 31.45 -12.02
C ALA A 79 -10.21 32.28 -12.71
N PHE A 80 -9.64 31.81 -13.82
CA PHE A 80 -8.61 32.52 -14.58
C PHE A 80 -9.12 33.60 -15.53
N LEU A 81 -10.42 33.73 -15.73
CA LEU A 81 -10.98 34.87 -16.48
C LEU A 81 -10.62 36.23 -15.85
N PHE A 82 -10.15 36.22 -14.59
CA PHE A 82 -9.85 37.41 -13.81
C PHE A 82 -8.39 37.52 -13.35
N PHE A 83 -7.51 36.58 -13.72
CA PHE A 83 -6.11 36.57 -13.29
C PHE A 83 -5.16 36.39 -14.48
N GLN A 84 -4.12 37.22 -14.56
CA GLN A 84 -3.01 36.98 -15.46
C GLN A 84 -2.09 35.93 -14.83
N LEU A 85 -1.79 34.86 -15.57
CA LEU A 85 -0.80 33.86 -15.16
C LEU A 85 0.57 34.53 -14.94
N PRO A 86 1.30 34.20 -13.86
CA PRO A 86 2.66 34.68 -13.65
C PRO A 86 3.57 34.37 -14.84
N THR A 87 4.64 35.15 -15.02
CA THR A 87 5.68 34.85 -16.02
C THR A 87 6.50 33.64 -15.62
N ARG A 88 6.65 33.39 -14.31
CA ARG A 88 7.39 32.27 -13.75
C ARG A 88 6.73 31.75 -12.48
N VAL A 89 6.75 30.43 -12.31
CA VAL A 89 6.36 29.71 -11.09
C VAL A 89 7.38 28.61 -10.84
N VAL A 90 7.91 28.50 -9.63
CA VAL A 90 8.75 27.39 -9.20
C VAL A 90 8.35 27.04 -7.77
N TRP A 91 8.06 25.76 -7.51
CA TRP A 91 7.60 25.28 -6.22
C TRP A 91 8.65 24.43 -5.49
N ASP A 92 9.93 24.80 -5.62
CA ASP A 92 11.03 24.06 -5.00
C ASP A 92 10.97 24.08 -3.47
N GLU A 93 10.35 25.10 -2.86
CA GLU A 93 10.12 25.18 -1.42
C GLU A 93 9.13 24.12 -0.88
N PHE A 94 8.32 23.53 -1.76
CA PHE A 94 7.40 22.43 -1.43
C PHE A 94 7.98 21.06 -1.79
N GLN A 95 9.22 20.99 -2.27
CA GLN A 95 9.86 19.73 -2.62
C GLN A 95 10.81 19.26 -1.52
N THR A 96 10.81 17.94 -1.28
CA THR A 96 11.94 17.27 -0.61
C THR A 96 13.17 17.26 -1.51
N ASP A 97 14.31 16.84 -0.96
CA ASP A 97 15.55 16.66 -1.72
C ASP A 97 15.36 15.71 -2.92
N ILE A 98 16.22 15.89 -3.93
CA ILE A 98 16.27 15.01 -5.09
C ILE A 98 16.89 13.67 -4.69
N ARG A 99 16.21 12.59 -5.08
CA ARG A 99 16.61 11.21 -4.75
C ARG A 99 17.13 10.48 -5.98
N ASN A 100 17.66 9.28 -5.76
CA ASN A 100 18.24 8.46 -6.82
C ASN A 100 17.58 7.07 -6.89
N GLN A 101 16.88 6.82 -8.00
CA GLN A 101 16.24 5.54 -8.28
C GLN A 101 17.24 4.41 -8.61
N GLY A 102 18.48 4.77 -8.94
CA GLY A 102 19.52 3.84 -9.39
C GLY A 102 19.11 3.07 -10.64
N ASP A 103 19.36 1.77 -10.63
CA ASP A 103 19.27 0.85 -11.76
C ASP A 103 17.98 0.00 -11.79
N ARG A 104 16.90 0.51 -11.18
CA ARG A 104 15.64 -0.23 -11.03
C ARG A 104 14.49 0.19 -11.93
N ASN A 105 14.62 1.28 -12.68
CA ASN A 105 13.54 1.80 -13.53
C ASN A 105 12.22 2.05 -12.76
N THR A 106 12.33 2.61 -11.56
CA THR A 106 11.25 2.92 -10.60
C THR A 106 10.83 4.40 -10.61
N CYS A 107 11.12 5.15 -11.68
CA CYS A 107 10.92 6.61 -11.75
C CYS A 107 9.48 7.05 -11.44
N SER A 108 8.48 6.24 -11.80
CA SER A 108 7.09 6.46 -11.44
C SER A 108 6.86 6.52 -9.93
N ALA A 109 7.53 5.65 -9.14
CA ALA A 109 7.43 5.68 -7.68
C ALA A 109 7.93 7.01 -7.11
N PHE A 110 9.10 7.47 -7.57
CA PHE A 110 9.71 8.72 -7.13
C PHE A 110 8.85 9.94 -7.51
N ALA A 111 8.35 10.00 -8.74
CA ALA A 111 7.51 11.10 -9.18
C ALA A 111 6.19 11.16 -8.38
N MET A 112 5.56 10.02 -8.13
CA MET A 112 4.32 9.94 -7.34
C MET A 112 4.54 10.28 -5.87
N VAL A 113 5.59 9.73 -5.25
CA VAL A 113 5.92 10.02 -3.86
C VAL A 113 6.24 11.50 -3.68
N ALA A 114 7.05 12.10 -4.56
CA ALA A 114 7.35 13.52 -4.51
C ALA A 114 6.08 14.40 -4.65
N ALA A 115 5.13 14.02 -5.50
CA ALA A 115 3.86 14.73 -5.63
C ALA A 115 3.00 14.64 -4.34
N ILE A 116 2.99 13.47 -3.69
CA ILE A 116 2.29 13.26 -2.42
C ILE A 116 2.94 14.09 -1.30
N GLU A 117 4.27 14.10 -1.22
CA GLU A 117 5.02 14.90 -0.25
C GLU A 117 4.75 16.40 -0.42
N ALA A 118 4.80 16.90 -1.65
CA ALA A 118 4.49 18.30 -1.94
C ALA A 118 3.07 18.68 -1.51
N ARG A 119 2.09 17.79 -1.73
CA ARG A 119 0.71 18.00 -1.28
C ARG A 119 0.59 18.03 0.25
N TYR A 120 1.31 17.17 0.98
CA TYR A 120 1.36 17.22 2.45
C TYR A 120 2.01 18.50 2.99
N MET A 121 3.08 18.97 2.35
CA MET A 121 3.72 20.24 2.73
C MET A 121 2.75 21.41 2.56
N ARG A 122 1.93 21.41 1.49
CA ARG A 122 0.91 22.45 1.25
C ARG A 122 -0.28 22.39 2.20
N GLU A 123 -0.83 21.21 2.43
CA GLU A 123 -2.08 21.07 3.21
C GLU A 123 -1.85 21.06 4.73
N TYR A 124 -0.74 20.47 5.17
CA TYR A 124 -0.47 20.24 6.59
C TYR A 124 0.84 20.88 7.07
N GLY A 125 1.66 21.48 6.18
CA GLY A 125 2.98 21.99 6.56
C GLY A 125 3.97 20.89 6.94
N LEU A 126 3.74 19.65 6.49
CA LEU A 126 4.55 18.49 6.84
C LEU A 126 5.63 18.25 5.80
N ASN A 127 6.89 18.41 6.19
CA ASN A 127 8.05 17.98 5.41
C ASN A 127 8.29 16.48 5.68
N LEU A 128 7.87 15.63 4.74
CA LEU A 128 7.89 14.18 4.88
C LEU A 128 8.86 13.55 3.89
N ASN A 129 9.70 12.64 4.37
CA ASN A 129 10.49 11.74 3.54
C ASN A 129 9.80 10.37 3.50
N LEU A 130 8.89 10.17 2.54
CA LEU A 130 8.09 8.96 2.35
C LEU A 130 8.84 7.88 1.58
N SER A 131 8.48 6.61 1.78
CA SER A 131 9.16 5.48 1.14
C SER A 131 8.72 5.21 -0.30
N GLU A 132 9.61 5.43 -1.28
CA GLU A 132 9.39 4.95 -2.65
C GLU A 132 9.39 3.43 -2.74
N GLN A 133 10.14 2.73 -1.87
CA GLN A 133 10.18 1.28 -1.86
C GLN A 133 8.82 0.68 -1.54
N PHE A 134 8.18 1.21 -0.50
CA PHE A 134 6.87 0.76 -0.06
C PHE A 134 5.80 1.12 -1.10
N PHE A 135 5.86 2.35 -1.64
CA PHE A 135 4.99 2.75 -2.74
C PHE A 135 5.10 1.78 -3.92
N TRP A 136 6.34 1.50 -4.36
CA TRP A 136 6.60 0.63 -5.50
C TRP A 136 6.11 -0.79 -5.28
N HIS A 137 6.35 -1.34 -4.09
CA HIS A 137 5.79 -2.62 -3.68
C HIS A 137 4.27 -2.62 -3.84
N CYS A 138 3.56 -1.70 -3.17
CA CYS A 138 2.11 -1.66 -3.20
C CYS A 138 1.56 -1.41 -4.61
N TYR A 139 2.17 -0.52 -5.40
CA TYR A 139 1.74 -0.25 -6.76
C TYR A 139 1.82 -1.50 -7.66
N LYS A 140 2.93 -2.25 -7.61
CA LYS A 140 3.15 -3.40 -8.51
C LYS A 140 2.48 -4.67 -8.00
N SER A 141 2.60 -4.99 -6.71
CA SER A 141 2.13 -6.28 -6.16
C SER A 141 0.62 -6.38 -6.02
N THR A 142 -0.09 -5.24 -5.98
CA THR A 142 -1.54 -5.21 -5.75
C THR A 142 -2.37 -5.14 -7.03
N GLY A 143 -1.73 -5.06 -8.20
CA GLY A 143 -2.42 -5.12 -9.49
C GLY A 143 -3.22 -6.42 -9.68
N LEU A 144 -4.20 -6.37 -10.59
CA LEU A 144 -4.97 -7.54 -11.03
C LEU A 144 -5.02 -7.58 -12.56
N SER A 145 -4.43 -8.62 -13.13
CA SER A 145 -4.61 -9.04 -14.52
C SER A 145 -5.64 -10.17 -14.55
N PHE A 146 -6.83 -9.88 -15.06
CA PHE A 146 -7.90 -10.87 -15.24
C PHE A 146 -8.61 -10.67 -16.59
N PRO A 147 -8.77 -11.72 -17.42
CA PRO A 147 -8.18 -13.05 -17.25
C PRO A 147 -6.65 -13.00 -17.24
N LYS A 148 -6.01 -13.97 -16.57
CA LYS A 148 -4.55 -14.00 -16.44
C LYS A 148 -3.90 -14.17 -17.81
N VAL A 149 -2.93 -13.32 -18.13
CA VAL A 149 -2.09 -13.47 -19.34
C VAL A 149 -0.81 -14.25 -19.03
N TYR A 150 -0.25 -14.06 -17.83
CA TYR A 150 0.90 -14.79 -17.32
C TYR A 150 0.47 -15.85 -16.31
N LYS A 151 1.41 -16.66 -15.80
CA LYS A 151 1.15 -17.64 -14.71
C LYS A 151 0.95 -16.98 -13.34
N TYR A 152 0.88 -15.65 -13.31
CA TYR A 152 0.63 -14.82 -12.15
C TYR A 152 -0.42 -13.75 -12.52
N GLU A 153 -1.18 -13.29 -11.54
CA GLU A 153 -2.23 -12.28 -11.71
C GLU A 153 -1.80 -10.87 -11.28
N ASN A 154 -0.74 -10.73 -10.50
CA ASN A 154 -0.16 -9.45 -10.13
C ASN A 154 1.28 -9.34 -10.61
N GLN A 155 1.74 -8.11 -10.82
CA GLN A 155 3.15 -7.90 -11.15
C GLN A 155 4.03 -8.01 -9.89
N SER A 156 5.34 -8.11 -10.11
CA SER A 156 6.34 -8.04 -9.05
C SER A 156 7.02 -6.66 -9.05
N SER A 157 7.21 -6.11 -7.86
CA SER A 157 7.98 -4.90 -7.60
C SER A 157 9.50 -5.14 -7.70
N TYR A 158 9.94 -6.40 -7.82
CA TYR A 158 11.30 -6.74 -8.24
C TYR A 158 11.61 -6.20 -9.65
N TRP A 159 10.59 -6.11 -10.50
CA TRP A 159 10.69 -5.58 -11.85
C TRP A 159 10.54 -4.06 -11.86
N GLY A 160 11.04 -3.44 -12.94
CA GLY A 160 10.89 -2.01 -13.18
C GLY A 160 9.63 -1.67 -13.98
N GLY A 161 9.52 -0.40 -14.37
CA GLY A 161 8.53 0.12 -15.31
C GLY A 161 7.17 0.42 -14.69
N GLY A 162 6.58 1.54 -15.11
CA GLY A 162 5.33 2.08 -14.56
C GLY A 162 5.09 3.46 -15.16
N ASN A 163 3.92 4.04 -14.97
CA ASN A 163 3.51 5.28 -15.61
C ASN A 163 2.80 6.22 -14.62
N SER A 164 2.50 7.45 -15.02
CA SER A 164 1.86 8.47 -14.19
C SER A 164 0.48 8.07 -13.65
N GLN A 165 -0.19 7.07 -14.25
CA GLN A 165 -1.50 6.59 -13.79
C GLN A 165 -1.40 5.69 -12.56
N GLY A 166 -0.20 5.25 -12.15
CA GLY A 166 -0.02 4.49 -10.91
C GLY A 166 -0.51 5.21 -9.66
N ILE A 167 -0.70 6.54 -9.70
CA ILE A 167 -1.33 7.31 -8.62
C ILE A 167 -2.75 6.82 -8.29
N ARG A 168 -3.44 6.19 -9.24
CA ARG A 168 -4.73 5.53 -9.02
C ARG A 168 -4.68 4.41 -7.98
N ALA A 169 -3.56 3.70 -7.89
CA ALA A 169 -3.37 2.70 -6.85
C ALA A 169 -3.16 3.35 -5.47
N ALA A 170 -2.49 4.51 -5.44
CA ALA A 170 -2.05 5.19 -4.22
C ALA A 170 -3.19 5.60 -3.28
N VAL A 171 -4.42 5.80 -3.78
CA VAL A 171 -5.57 6.13 -2.92
C VAL A 171 -6.04 4.97 -2.05
N ASN A 172 -5.54 3.76 -2.30
CA ASN A 172 -5.95 2.56 -1.58
C ASN A 172 -5.00 2.18 -0.44
N PHE A 173 -3.84 2.84 -0.30
CA PHE A 173 -2.86 2.52 0.72
C PHE A 173 -2.20 3.75 1.31
N ALA A 174 -1.70 3.57 2.53
CA ALA A 174 -0.80 4.52 3.18
C ALA A 174 0.65 4.09 2.95
N ILE A 175 1.56 5.04 3.09
CA ILE A 175 2.99 4.96 2.84
C ILE A 175 3.68 5.34 4.15
N PRO A 176 4.67 4.56 4.62
CA PRO A 176 5.48 4.92 5.76
C PRO A 176 6.55 5.95 5.38
N LEU A 177 7.20 6.52 6.38
CA LEU A 177 8.45 7.26 6.15
C LEU A 177 9.54 6.32 5.62
N GLU A 178 10.46 6.86 4.83
CA GLU A 178 11.61 6.18 4.25
C GLU A 178 12.43 5.42 5.29
N GLN A 179 12.61 6.00 6.50
CA GLN A 179 13.32 5.35 7.60
C GLN A 179 12.73 3.99 8.04
N HIS A 180 11.45 3.72 7.77
CA HIS A 180 10.81 2.46 8.09
C HIS A 180 10.85 1.46 6.93
N CYS A 181 11.10 1.92 5.70
CA CYS A 181 11.20 1.07 4.52
C CYS A 181 12.15 1.72 3.51
N LEU A 182 13.45 1.50 3.72
CA LEU A 182 14.49 2.13 2.90
C LEU A 182 14.44 1.65 1.44
N TYR A 183 14.66 2.57 0.52
CA TYR A 183 14.84 2.30 -0.89
C TYR A 183 16.05 1.40 -1.16
N LYS A 184 15.88 0.46 -2.08
CA LYS A 184 16.89 -0.51 -2.48
C LYS A 184 17.14 -0.41 -3.96
N ASN A 185 18.40 -0.31 -4.36
CA ASN A 185 18.83 -0.48 -5.75
C ASN A 185 18.74 -1.96 -6.17
N ARG A 186 19.12 -2.29 -7.42
CA ARG A 186 19.07 -3.67 -7.94
C ARG A 186 19.83 -4.66 -7.06
N ASN A 187 21.04 -4.29 -6.64
CA ASN A 187 21.88 -5.17 -5.80
C ASN A 187 21.22 -5.43 -4.44
N GLY A 188 20.63 -4.39 -3.82
CA GLY A 188 19.87 -4.55 -2.58
C GLY A 188 18.64 -5.44 -2.74
N MET A 189 17.92 -5.31 -3.86
CA MET A 189 16.79 -6.18 -4.19
C MET A 189 17.22 -7.64 -4.42
N GLN A 190 18.32 -7.85 -5.14
CA GLN A 190 18.88 -9.18 -5.40
C GLN A 190 19.32 -9.84 -4.09
N GLY A 191 19.99 -9.11 -3.20
CA GLY A 191 20.40 -9.63 -1.89
C GLY A 191 19.23 -10.06 -1.01
N ILE A 192 18.06 -9.45 -1.15
CA ILE A 192 16.84 -9.91 -0.46
C ILE A 192 16.24 -11.13 -1.14
N ARG A 193 16.11 -11.12 -2.46
CA ARG A 193 15.58 -12.26 -3.23
C ARG A 193 16.41 -13.53 -2.94
N ASP A 194 17.73 -13.40 -2.88
CA ASP A 194 18.63 -14.53 -2.61
C ASP A 194 18.45 -15.14 -1.20
N GLN A 195 17.86 -14.39 -0.27
CA GLN A 195 17.46 -14.89 1.05
C GLN A 195 16.07 -15.55 1.06
N ILE A 196 15.36 -15.53 -0.06
CA ILE A 196 14.01 -16.09 -0.24
C ILE A 196 14.06 -17.14 -1.36
N PRO A 197 14.54 -18.37 -1.11
CA PRO A 197 14.68 -19.38 -2.16
C PRO A 197 13.40 -19.66 -2.94
N ALA A 198 12.24 -19.57 -2.27
CA ALA A 198 10.92 -19.77 -2.89
C ALA A 198 10.57 -18.69 -3.93
N ALA A 199 11.23 -17.54 -3.94
CA ALA A 199 11.06 -16.51 -4.97
C ALA A 199 11.66 -16.91 -6.33
N GLY A 200 12.47 -17.97 -6.36
CA GLY A 200 13.19 -18.37 -7.58
C GLY A 200 14.08 -17.23 -8.08
N GLN A 201 14.14 -17.05 -9.40
CA GLN A 201 14.99 -16.03 -10.02
C GLN A 201 14.23 -14.77 -10.43
N LEU A 202 12.90 -14.81 -10.52
CA LEU A 202 12.03 -13.74 -11.02
C LEU A 202 12.49 -13.15 -12.37
N VAL A 203 13.00 -14.01 -13.28
CA VAL A 203 13.43 -13.60 -14.63
C VAL A 203 12.20 -13.38 -15.50
N TRP A 204 11.77 -12.13 -15.58
CA TRP A 204 10.62 -11.76 -16.41
C TRP A 204 10.95 -11.83 -17.91
N LYS A 205 9.97 -12.29 -18.69
CA LYS A 205 9.97 -12.28 -20.16
C LYS A 205 8.69 -11.65 -20.66
N SER A 206 8.81 -10.83 -21.69
CA SER A 206 7.68 -10.11 -22.28
C SER A 206 6.69 -11.05 -22.96
N ASP A 207 7.19 -12.05 -23.69
CA ASP A 207 6.40 -13.14 -24.27
C ASP A 207 5.83 -14.04 -23.14
N PRO A 208 4.50 -14.07 -22.94
CA PRO A 208 3.89 -14.90 -21.91
C PRO A 208 4.19 -16.40 -22.07
N ALA A 209 4.40 -16.88 -23.29
CA ALA A 209 4.73 -18.29 -23.54
C ALA A 209 6.14 -18.66 -23.04
N GLN A 210 7.04 -17.68 -22.94
CA GLN A 210 8.42 -17.86 -22.47
C GLN A 210 8.59 -17.47 -21.00
N ASN A 211 7.59 -16.80 -20.41
CA ASN A 211 7.65 -16.36 -19.02
C ASN A 211 7.29 -17.54 -18.10
N MET A 212 8.31 -18.06 -17.43
CA MET A 212 8.17 -19.22 -16.54
C MET A 212 7.92 -18.85 -15.08
N VAL A 213 7.93 -17.56 -14.73
CA VAL A 213 7.67 -17.10 -13.36
C VAL A 213 6.26 -17.48 -12.95
N THR A 214 6.13 -18.09 -11.78
CA THR A 214 4.86 -18.56 -11.20
C THR A 214 4.27 -17.57 -10.20
N GLN A 215 2.99 -17.72 -9.88
CA GLN A 215 2.35 -16.95 -8.82
C GLN A 215 3.04 -17.17 -7.46
N ASP A 216 3.41 -18.41 -7.13
CA ASP A 216 4.06 -18.75 -5.85
C ASP A 216 5.43 -18.05 -5.70
N GLU A 217 6.21 -17.95 -6.77
CA GLU A 217 7.49 -17.21 -6.77
C GLU A 217 7.28 -15.71 -6.54
N VAL A 218 6.28 -15.12 -7.20
CA VAL A 218 5.92 -13.71 -7.00
C VAL A 218 5.46 -13.48 -5.56
N ASP A 219 4.58 -14.34 -5.04
CA ASP A 219 4.06 -14.20 -3.69
C ASP A 219 5.14 -14.34 -2.62
N ALA A 220 6.03 -15.33 -2.79
CA ALA A 220 7.15 -15.54 -1.88
C ALA A 220 8.04 -14.30 -1.75
N PHE A 221 8.28 -13.59 -2.85
CA PHE A 221 9.06 -12.36 -2.81
C PHE A 221 8.28 -11.17 -2.24
N GLU A 222 7.12 -10.85 -2.83
CA GLU A 222 6.38 -9.62 -2.52
C GLU A 222 5.87 -9.60 -1.07
N TYR A 223 5.52 -10.77 -0.52
CA TYR A 223 4.87 -10.87 0.78
C TYR A 223 5.77 -11.42 1.89
N SER A 224 7.07 -11.54 1.62
CA SER A 224 8.06 -11.85 2.65
C SER A 224 8.35 -10.63 3.54
N PRO A 225 8.40 -10.80 4.89
CA PRO A 225 8.79 -9.74 5.80
C PRO A 225 10.27 -9.34 5.66
N LEU A 226 11.10 -10.15 4.98
CA LEU A 226 12.48 -9.78 4.62
C LEU A 226 12.53 -8.66 3.58
N TYR A 227 11.48 -8.52 2.76
CA TYR A 227 11.38 -7.47 1.77
C TYR A 227 10.66 -6.23 2.30
N ILE A 228 9.39 -6.38 2.69
CA ILE A 228 8.59 -5.33 3.32
C ILE A 228 8.19 -5.80 4.71
N SER A 229 8.84 -5.24 5.72
CA SER A 229 8.61 -5.63 7.10
C SER A 229 7.18 -5.29 7.57
N ASP A 230 6.72 -6.02 8.57
CA ASP A 230 5.46 -5.71 9.24
C ASP A 230 5.53 -4.33 9.91
N GLU A 231 6.68 -3.94 10.46
CA GLU A 231 6.87 -2.59 11.00
C GLU A 231 6.58 -1.50 9.95
N ALA A 232 7.08 -1.65 8.72
CA ALA A 232 6.79 -0.70 7.64
C ALA A 232 5.28 -0.59 7.36
N ARG A 233 4.56 -1.72 7.36
CA ARG A 233 3.10 -1.75 7.19
C ARG A 233 2.37 -1.11 8.37
N GLN A 234 2.86 -1.29 9.58
CA GLN A 234 2.29 -0.69 10.79
C GLN A 234 2.48 0.83 10.83
N GLN A 235 3.64 1.31 10.37
CA GLN A 235 4.01 2.72 10.34
C GLN A 235 3.51 3.48 9.10
N ALA A 236 2.83 2.80 8.18
CA ALA A 236 2.22 3.42 7.01
C ALA A 236 1.08 4.37 7.44
N ARG A 237 1.25 5.67 7.16
CA ARG A 237 0.30 6.73 7.59
C ARG A 237 -0.08 7.72 6.49
N TYR A 238 0.78 7.93 5.51
CA TYR A 238 0.64 9.03 4.56
C TYR A 238 0.19 8.53 3.20
N GLY A 239 -0.72 9.21 2.51
CA GLY A 239 -1.16 8.72 1.19
C GLY A 239 -2.00 9.73 0.44
N ALA A 240 -2.22 9.46 -0.85
CA ALA A 240 -3.15 10.26 -1.66
C ALA A 240 -4.59 9.97 -1.22
N LYS A 241 -5.43 11.01 -1.18
CA LYS A 241 -6.89 10.86 -0.98
C LYS A 241 -7.65 11.04 -2.28
N SER A 242 -7.20 11.96 -3.14
CA SER A 242 -7.77 12.16 -4.47
C SER A 242 -6.71 12.57 -5.50
N TYR A 243 -6.98 12.28 -6.76
CA TYR A 243 -6.11 12.57 -7.89
C TYR A 243 -6.93 12.93 -9.14
N VAL A 244 -6.24 13.41 -10.18
CA VAL A 244 -6.79 13.56 -11.54
C VAL A 244 -5.83 12.98 -12.56
N LEU A 245 -6.35 12.27 -13.57
CA LEU A 245 -5.60 11.75 -14.71
C LEU A 245 -5.87 12.57 -15.97
N PHE A 246 -4.83 12.81 -16.74
CA PHE A 246 -4.85 13.60 -17.96
C PHE A 246 -4.39 12.76 -19.16
N ASP A 247 -5.01 13.02 -20.30
CA ASP A 247 -4.57 12.46 -21.58
C ASP A 247 -3.40 13.24 -22.18
N PRO A 248 -2.73 12.67 -23.18
CA PRO A 248 -1.65 13.35 -23.89
C PRO A 248 -2.04 14.72 -24.47
N SER A 249 -3.29 14.93 -24.90
CA SER A 249 -3.68 16.24 -25.46
C SER A 249 -3.67 17.34 -24.39
N THR A 250 -4.03 16.98 -23.17
CA THR A 250 -4.06 17.88 -22.02
C THR A 250 -2.65 18.21 -21.55
N ILE A 251 -1.79 17.20 -21.36
CA ILE A 251 -0.45 17.43 -20.80
C ILE A 251 0.55 17.99 -21.83
N ARG A 252 0.30 17.83 -23.14
CA ARG A 252 1.11 18.48 -24.19
C ARG A 252 0.76 19.96 -24.35
N ASN A 253 -0.38 20.39 -23.82
CA ASN A 253 -0.79 21.79 -23.87
C ASN A 253 -0.04 22.58 -22.78
N THR A 254 0.96 23.33 -23.19
CA THR A 254 1.83 24.10 -22.27
C THR A 254 1.05 25.08 -21.41
N SER A 255 0.06 25.77 -21.98
CA SER A 255 -0.81 26.68 -21.22
C SER A 255 -1.63 25.96 -20.14
N THR A 256 -1.98 24.68 -20.36
CA THR A 256 -2.68 23.87 -19.37
C THR A 256 -1.75 23.42 -18.26
N LEU A 257 -0.50 23.04 -18.57
CA LEU A 257 0.53 22.77 -17.56
C LEU A 257 0.86 24.00 -16.72
N GLU A 258 1.10 25.15 -17.35
CA GLU A 258 1.33 26.43 -16.66
C GLU A 258 0.18 26.75 -15.70
N TRP A 259 -1.05 26.55 -16.18
CA TRP A 259 -2.25 26.79 -15.39
C TRP A 259 -2.34 25.86 -14.16
N LEU A 260 -2.09 24.56 -14.32
CA LEU A 260 -2.05 23.59 -13.21
C LEU A 260 -0.99 23.97 -12.18
N LEU A 261 0.21 24.27 -12.65
CA LEU A 261 1.35 24.65 -11.82
C LEU A 261 1.05 25.96 -11.07
N ALA A 262 0.47 26.97 -11.72
CA ALA A 262 0.12 28.22 -11.06
C ALA A 262 -0.92 28.07 -9.95
N TRP A 263 -1.79 27.04 -10.02
CA TRP A 263 -2.70 26.66 -8.93
C TRP A 263 -2.04 25.85 -7.81
N GLY A 264 -0.74 25.60 -7.90
CA GLY A 264 0.00 24.80 -6.92
C GLY A 264 -0.25 23.31 -7.06
N TYR A 265 -0.47 22.81 -8.28
CA TYR A 265 -0.46 21.38 -8.59
C TYR A 265 0.82 21.00 -9.32
N GLU A 266 1.67 20.23 -8.66
CA GLU A 266 2.80 19.54 -9.28
C GLU A 266 2.26 18.42 -10.20
N VAL A 267 2.76 18.35 -11.42
CA VAL A 267 2.21 17.47 -12.47
C VAL A 267 3.15 16.30 -12.71
N ILE A 268 2.69 15.09 -12.40
CA ILE A 268 3.39 13.85 -12.75
C ILE A 268 3.20 13.64 -14.26
N VAL A 269 4.28 13.43 -15.02
CA VAL A 269 4.21 13.27 -16.48
C VAL A 269 4.97 12.05 -16.95
N ASP A 270 4.37 11.31 -17.87
CA ASP A 270 5.05 10.31 -18.68
C ASP A 270 5.72 11.01 -19.86
N ALA A 271 6.99 10.69 -20.13
CA ALA A 271 7.76 11.31 -21.18
C ALA A 271 8.60 10.29 -21.95
N ASN A 272 8.71 10.47 -23.26
CA ASN A 272 9.75 9.86 -24.06
C ASN A 272 10.97 10.78 -24.12
N LEU A 273 12.13 10.35 -23.62
CA LEU A 273 13.38 11.12 -23.46
C LEU A 273 14.08 11.43 -24.79
N LYS A 274 13.32 11.86 -25.79
CA LYS A 274 13.84 12.31 -27.07
C LYS A 274 14.40 13.73 -26.94
N TRP A 275 15.51 13.88 -26.25
CA TRP A 275 16.11 15.19 -25.97
C TRP A 275 17.59 15.31 -26.30
N LYS A 276 18.03 16.57 -26.35
CA LYS A 276 19.43 17.00 -26.29
C LYS A 276 19.54 18.13 -25.27
N THR A 277 20.70 18.31 -24.67
CA THR A 277 20.93 19.46 -23.78
C THR A 277 21.52 20.62 -24.58
N ASP A 278 20.89 21.79 -24.53
CA ASP A 278 21.49 23.03 -25.02
C ASP A 278 22.68 23.39 -24.11
N PRO A 279 23.93 23.45 -24.62
CA PRO A 279 25.10 23.75 -23.80
C PRO A 279 25.11 25.19 -23.25
N ALA A 280 24.40 26.14 -23.89
CA ALA A 280 24.37 27.53 -23.47
C ALA A 280 23.43 27.74 -22.27
N THR A 281 22.22 27.17 -22.35
CA THR A 281 21.17 27.36 -21.33
C THR A 281 21.11 26.19 -20.34
N GLY A 282 21.58 25.01 -20.70
CA GLY A 282 21.37 23.77 -19.95
C GLY A 282 19.92 23.24 -20.02
N ILE A 283 19.08 23.81 -20.88
CA ILE A 283 17.70 23.35 -21.10
C ILE A 283 17.74 22.08 -21.96
N ARG A 284 16.93 21.08 -21.60
CA ARG A 284 16.74 19.87 -22.41
C ARG A 284 15.66 20.12 -23.46
N GLU A 285 16.08 20.11 -24.71
CA GLU A 285 15.25 20.40 -25.88
C GLU A 285 14.87 19.12 -26.62
N TYR A 286 13.77 19.16 -27.37
CA TYR A 286 13.37 18.04 -28.23
C TYR A 286 14.45 17.73 -29.28
N ASP A 287 14.77 16.44 -29.44
CA ASP A 287 15.59 15.94 -30.54
C ASP A 287 14.94 14.69 -31.14
N PRO A 288 14.30 14.77 -32.32
CA PRO A 288 13.63 13.64 -32.96
C PRO A 288 14.58 12.48 -33.28
N ASN A 289 15.89 12.74 -33.38
CA ASN A 289 16.92 11.78 -33.78
C ASN A 289 17.59 11.07 -32.59
N SER A 290 17.28 11.47 -31.37
CA SER A 290 17.79 10.80 -30.18
C SER A 290 17.08 9.45 -29.96
N GLY A 291 17.79 8.48 -29.34
CA GLY A 291 17.31 7.12 -29.10
C GLY A 291 16.04 7.05 -28.25
N GLY A 292 15.79 8.07 -27.44
CA GLY A 292 14.61 8.19 -26.60
C GLY A 292 14.63 7.23 -25.40
N GLY A 293 13.50 7.17 -24.71
CA GLY A 293 13.26 6.23 -23.63
C GLY A 293 12.09 6.63 -22.74
N SER A 294 11.34 5.67 -22.21
CA SER A 294 10.20 6.00 -21.35
C SER A 294 10.67 6.37 -19.95
N HIS A 295 10.14 7.47 -19.42
CA HIS A 295 10.46 7.96 -18.08
C HIS A 295 9.29 8.73 -17.47
N VAL A 296 9.26 8.83 -16.15
CA VAL A 296 8.24 9.58 -15.42
C VAL A 296 8.90 10.67 -14.59
N PHE A 297 8.42 11.89 -14.73
CA PHE A 297 8.93 13.07 -14.03
C PHE A 297 7.86 13.73 -13.17
N LEU A 298 8.29 14.60 -12.26
CA LEU A 298 7.41 15.58 -11.61
C LEU A 298 7.72 16.98 -12.12
N VAL A 299 6.77 17.62 -12.80
CA VAL A 299 6.87 19.03 -13.18
C VAL A 299 6.46 19.88 -11.99
N VAL A 300 7.34 20.78 -11.57
CA VAL A 300 7.19 21.59 -10.34
C VAL A 300 7.17 23.09 -10.60
N GLY A 301 7.32 23.51 -11.86
CA GLY A 301 7.30 24.92 -12.22
C GLY A 301 7.42 25.18 -13.71
N PHE A 302 7.33 26.45 -14.09
CA PHE A 302 7.55 26.94 -15.45
C PHE A 302 8.20 28.33 -15.45
N ASP A 303 8.87 28.66 -16.56
CA ASP A 303 9.36 29.99 -16.90
C ASP A 303 8.94 30.28 -18.35
N ARG A 304 8.13 31.32 -18.55
CA ARG A 304 7.60 31.70 -19.87
C ARG A 304 8.62 32.44 -20.72
N ASP A 305 9.55 33.16 -20.09
CA ASP A 305 10.56 33.93 -20.80
C ASP A 305 11.60 32.98 -21.40
N GLU A 306 11.96 31.92 -20.65
CA GLU A 306 12.82 30.83 -21.12
C GLU A 306 12.07 29.74 -21.91
N GLN A 307 10.73 29.78 -21.95
CA GLN A 307 9.87 28.71 -22.49
C GLN A 307 10.24 27.31 -21.97
N ALA A 308 10.42 27.20 -20.66
CA ALA A 308 10.90 25.99 -20.01
C ALA A 308 10.01 25.57 -18.82
N PHE A 309 9.95 24.27 -18.57
CA PHE A 309 9.40 23.69 -17.35
C PHE A 309 10.53 23.27 -16.40
N TYR A 310 10.33 23.49 -15.11
CA TYR A 310 11.19 22.96 -14.05
C TYR A 310 10.69 21.58 -13.65
N VAL A 311 11.61 20.63 -13.60
CA VAL A 311 11.31 19.22 -13.40
C VAL A 311 12.15 18.67 -12.27
N LYS A 312 11.49 18.06 -11.29
CA LYS A 312 12.12 17.20 -10.30
C LYS A 312 12.24 15.80 -10.88
N ASN A 313 13.47 15.33 -10.95
CA ASN A 313 13.83 14.01 -11.48
C ASN A 313 14.38 13.13 -10.35
N SER A 314 14.72 11.89 -10.66
CA SER A 314 15.09 10.85 -9.68
C SER A 314 16.43 10.18 -10.01
N TRP A 315 17.41 10.94 -10.51
CA TRP A 315 18.75 10.41 -10.83
C TRP A 315 19.82 10.86 -9.85
N GLY A 316 19.45 11.57 -8.79
CA GLY A 316 20.40 12.14 -7.83
C GLY A 316 21.13 13.36 -8.39
N GLU A 317 20.48 14.12 -9.29
CA GLU A 317 21.03 15.39 -9.72
C GLU A 317 21.00 16.44 -8.60
N ALA A 318 21.89 17.43 -8.68
CA ALA A 318 22.05 18.48 -7.66
C ALA A 318 20.89 19.48 -7.57
N GLY A 319 19.95 19.45 -8.52
CA GLY A 319 18.84 20.40 -8.58
C GLY A 319 17.85 20.06 -9.67
N LEU A 320 16.81 20.87 -9.79
CA LEU A 320 15.78 20.70 -10.81
C LEU A 320 16.38 20.77 -12.21
N ILE A 321 15.96 19.88 -13.10
CA ILE A 321 16.29 19.98 -14.52
C ILE A 321 15.28 20.89 -15.22
N ARG A 322 15.66 21.44 -16.37
CA ARG A 322 14.77 22.23 -17.22
C ARG A 322 14.51 21.49 -18.53
N VAL A 323 13.25 21.44 -18.95
CA VAL A 323 12.85 20.91 -20.27
C VAL A 323 12.12 22.00 -21.04
N SER A 324 12.34 22.10 -22.35
CA SER A 324 11.66 23.12 -23.16
C SER A 324 10.17 22.82 -23.32
N TYR A 325 9.39 23.85 -23.65
CA TYR A 325 7.98 23.70 -24.01
C TYR A 325 7.79 22.78 -25.22
N GLU A 326 8.70 22.88 -26.20
CA GLU A 326 8.72 22.00 -27.37
C GLU A 326 8.93 20.53 -26.96
N PHE A 327 9.82 20.26 -26.00
CA PHE A 327 9.99 18.91 -25.45
C PHE A 327 8.66 18.41 -24.85
N ALA A 328 8.00 19.19 -23.98
CA ALA A 328 6.72 18.78 -23.40
C ALA A 328 5.65 18.45 -24.46
N GLN A 329 5.53 19.30 -25.50
CA GLN A 329 4.57 19.13 -26.59
C GLN A 329 4.77 17.84 -27.41
N ASN A 330 6.04 17.44 -27.61
CA ASN A 330 6.38 16.31 -28.46
C ASN A 330 6.56 15.00 -27.68
N CYS A 331 7.01 15.09 -26.42
CA CYS A 331 7.50 13.94 -25.67
C CYS A 331 6.58 13.48 -24.56
N PHE A 332 5.74 14.35 -24.00
CA PHE A 332 4.85 13.91 -22.93
C PHE A 332 3.72 13.03 -23.50
N SER A 333 3.35 11.96 -22.81
CA SER A 333 2.35 10.98 -23.29
C SER A 333 1.19 10.74 -22.34
N GLY A 334 1.32 11.12 -21.07
CA GLY A 334 0.30 10.96 -20.04
C GLY A 334 0.66 11.81 -18.82
N GLY A 335 -0.30 12.07 -17.95
CA GLY A 335 0.03 12.72 -16.68
C GLY A 335 -1.06 12.67 -15.65
N SER A 336 -0.71 13.05 -14.44
CA SER A 336 -1.59 13.05 -13.29
C SER A 336 -1.19 14.10 -12.26
N ILE A 337 -2.10 14.42 -11.35
CA ILE A 337 -1.86 15.29 -10.20
C ILE A 337 -2.46 14.66 -8.95
N VAL A 338 -1.88 14.97 -7.79
CA VAL A 338 -2.49 14.71 -6.48
C VAL A 338 -3.27 15.95 -6.08
N THR A 339 -4.58 15.80 -5.88
CA THR A 339 -5.45 16.92 -5.52
C THR A 339 -5.69 17.05 -4.02
N GLU A 340 -5.60 15.95 -3.28
CA GLU A 340 -5.75 15.93 -1.82
C GLU A 340 -4.98 14.74 -1.23
N VAL A 341 -4.45 14.89 -0.01
CA VAL A 341 -3.84 13.80 0.76
C VAL A 341 -4.72 13.34 1.93
N THR A 342 -4.46 12.14 2.42
CA THR A 342 -5.19 11.56 3.56
C THR A 342 -4.77 12.26 4.85
N ASP A 343 -5.73 12.49 5.75
CA ASP A 343 -5.46 13.00 7.10
C ASP A 343 -4.51 12.02 7.84
N PRO A 344 -3.30 12.46 8.26
CA PRO A 344 -2.31 11.58 8.90
C PRO A 344 -2.77 11.04 10.26
N GLU A 345 -3.77 11.65 10.90
CA GLU A 345 -4.38 11.15 12.13
C GLU A 345 -5.46 10.10 11.86
N ARG A 346 -5.86 9.92 10.59
CA ARG A 346 -6.87 8.95 10.15
C ARG A 346 -6.38 8.17 8.93
N PRO A 347 -5.21 7.50 9.01
CA PRO A 347 -4.66 6.78 7.89
C PRO A 347 -5.52 5.56 7.55
N THR A 348 -5.53 5.19 6.28
CA THR A 348 -6.02 3.87 5.87
C THR A 348 -5.12 2.78 6.43
N THR A 349 -5.70 1.74 7.04
CA THR A 349 -4.95 0.62 7.62
C THR A 349 -4.93 -0.63 6.75
N LYS A 350 -5.45 -0.55 5.52
CA LYS A 350 -5.62 -1.70 4.62
C LYS A 350 -4.31 -2.48 4.38
N ALA A 351 -3.17 -1.79 4.32
CA ALA A 351 -1.86 -2.39 4.06
C ALA A 351 -1.44 -3.43 5.13
N ARG A 352 -2.04 -3.37 6.33
CA ARG A 352 -1.79 -4.33 7.41
C ARG A 352 -2.35 -5.72 7.11
N ALA A 353 -3.37 -5.82 6.24
CA ALA A 353 -3.93 -7.10 5.81
C ALA A 353 -3.11 -7.78 4.70
N ILE A 354 -2.35 -7.00 3.92
CA ILE A 354 -1.60 -7.52 2.77
C ILE A 354 -0.50 -8.49 3.24
N GLY A 355 -0.41 -9.65 2.61
CA GLY A 355 0.67 -10.63 2.77
C GLY A 355 0.17 -12.04 3.05
N GLN A 356 1.09 -12.90 3.48
CA GLN A 356 0.82 -14.29 3.85
C GLN A 356 0.30 -14.40 5.28
N TRP A 357 -0.61 -15.35 5.49
CA TRP A 357 -1.25 -15.65 6.77
C TRP A 357 -1.44 -17.15 6.90
N GLN A 358 -1.03 -17.71 8.03
CA GLN A 358 -1.51 -19.00 8.50
C GLN A 358 -2.92 -18.80 9.05
N MET A 359 -3.88 -19.58 8.58
CA MET A 359 -5.29 -19.45 8.92
C MET A 359 -5.80 -20.74 9.55
N ASN A 360 -6.60 -20.61 10.60
CA ASN A 360 -7.39 -21.68 11.17
C ASN A 360 -8.85 -21.20 11.27
N HIS A 361 -9.76 -21.89 10.60
CA HIS A 361 -11.20 -21.68 10.73
C HIS A 361 -11.83 -22.96 11.26
N ASP A 362 -12.35 -22.92 12.47
CA ASP A 362 -12.93 -24.07 13.17
C ASP A 362 -12.05 -25.35 13.27
N GLY A 363 -10.73 -25.22 13.21
CA GLY A 363 -9.73 -26.31 13.24
C GLY A 363 -9.21 -26.73 11.86
N TRP A 364 -9.79 -26.21 10.79
CA TRP A 364 -9.30 -26.37 9.42
C TRP A 364 -8.16 -25.39 9.18
N LYS A 365 -6.96 -25.93 8.92
CA LYS A 365 -5.75 -25.13 8.72
C LYS A 365 -5.49 -24.90 7.22
N GLY A 366 -4.89 -23.75 6.90
CA GLY A 366 -4.42 -23.43 5.56
C GLY A 366 -3.64 -22.13 5.53
N GLU A 367 -3.16 -21.78 4.34
CA GLU A 367 -2.43 -20.54 4.07
C GLU A 367 -3.32 -19.59 3.28
N LEU A 368 -3.47 -18.37 3.75
CA LEU A 368 -4.18 -17.29 3.08
C LEU A 368 -3.17 -16.24 2.62
N ILE A 369 -3.21 -15.88 1.33
CA ILE A 369 -2.43 -14.77 0.79
C ILE A 369 -3.39 -13.67 0.35
N ILE A 370 -3.31 -12.52 1.02
CA ILE A 370 -4.03 -11.30 0.64
C ILE A 370 -3.07 -10.43 -0.16
N ARG A 371 -3.29 -10.32 -1.47
CA ARG A 371 -2.37 -9.67 -2.41
C ARG A 371 -2.69 -8.20 -2.64
N ARG A 372 -3.97 -7.83 -2.56
CA ARG A 372 -4.39 -6.53 -3.08
C ARG A 372 -5.42 -5.78 -2.27
N PHE A 373 -5.52 -4.51 -2.64
CA PHE A 373 -6.59 -3.63 -2.22
C PHE A 373 -7.81 -3.78 -3.14
N THR A 374 -8.94 -3.29 -2.68
CA THR A 374 -10.08 -3.02 -3.57
C THR A 374 -9.79 -1.85 -4.49
N ASN A 375 -10.64 -1.67 -5.50
CA ASN A 375 -10.71 -0.39 -6.22
C ASN A 375 -11.18 0.74 -5.28
N GLU A 376 -11.10 2.00 -5.74
CA GLU A 376 -11.42 3.19 -4.94
C GLU A 376 -12.76 3.13 -4.21
N ASN A 377 -13.78 2.57 -4.85
CA ASN A 377 -15.13 2.49 -4.30
C ASN A 377 -15.30 1.36 -3.27
N ASN A 378 -14.23 0.62 -2.98
CA ASN A 378 -14.25 -0.56 -2.12
C ASN A 378 -15.21 -1.66 -2.62
N ASP A 379 -15.39 -1.73 -3.94
CA ASP A 379 -16.15 -2.77 -4.62
C ASP A 379 -15.49 -4.14 -4.42
N ILE A 380 -16.32 -5.20 -4.44
CA ILE A 380 -15.84 -6.57 -4.34
C ILE A 380 -14.90 -6.88 -5.51
N THR A 381 -13.74 -7.44 -5.20
CA THR A 381 -12.76 -7.91 -6.18
C THR A 381 -11.99 -9.11 -5.64
N ARG A 382 -11.17 -9.74 -6.47
CA ARG A 382 -10.24 -10.80 -6.04
C ARG A 382 -9.19 -10.19 -5.13
N LEU A 383 -9.14 -10.58 -3.87
CA LEU A 383 -8.11 -10.11 -2.93
C LEU A 383 -6.87 -11.01 -2.92
N GLY A 384 -7.02 -12.28 -3.29
CA GLY A 384 -5.92 -13.23 -3.32
C GLY A 384 -6.39 -14.69 -3.33
N HIS A 385 -5.73 -15.56 -2.55
CA HIS A 385 -5.98 -17.00 -2.58
C HIS A 385 -5.84 -17.65 -1.21
N TYR A 386 -6.54 -18.75 -1.01
CA TYR A 386 -6.42 -19.65 0.14
C TYR A 386 -5.98 -21.04 -0.34
N ARG A 387 -4.95 -21.59 0.30
CA ARG A 387 -4.44 -22.95 0.10
C ARG A 387 -4.79 -23.77 1.33
N SER A 388 -5.68 -24.74 1.19
CA SER A 388 -6.01 -25.66 2.29
C SER A 388 -4.90 -26.68 2.54
N SER A 389 -4.96 -27.35 3.69
CA SER A 389 -4.03 -28.42 4.07
C SER A 389 -3.98 -29.62 3.12
N ASP A 390 -5.01 -29.83 2.29
CA ASP A 390 -5.05 -30.86 1.24
C ASP A 390 -4.43 -30.40 -0.09
N GLY A 391 -3.91 -29.17 -0.15
CA GLY A 391 -3.32 -28.56 -1.33
C GLY A 391 -4.32 -27.87 -2.27
N SER A 392 -5.63 -27.89 -1.98
CA SER A 392 -6.61 -27.20 -2.83
C SER A 392 -6.39 -25.68 -2.79
N LEU A 393 -6.40 -25.04 -3.96
CA LEU A 393 -6.25 -23.61 -4.11
C LEU A 393 -7.58 -22.98 -4.51
N LYS A 394 -8.00 -21.96 -3.76
CA LYS A 394 -9.25 -21.21 -4.00
C LYS A 394 -8.94 -19.73 -4.06
N ALA A 395 -9.52 -19.01 -5.02
CA ALA A 395 -9.48 -17.56 -4.96
C ALA A 395 -10.31 -17.07 -3.75
N ILE A 396 -9.92 -15.92 -3.22
CA ILE A 396 -10.71 -15.19 -2.24
C ILE A 396 -11.14 -13.86 -2.86
N ASN A 397 -12.45 -13.61 -2.85
CA ASN A 397 -13.03 -12.38 -3.38
C ASN A 397 -13.72 -11.63 -2.26
N GLY A 398 -13.51 -10.32 -2.18
CA GLY A 398 -13.96 -9.56 -1.04
C GLY A 398 -13.69 -8.07 -1.13
N ARG A 399 -13.84 -7.42 0.02
CA ARG A 399 -13.61 -5.99 0.23
C ARG A 399 -13.08 -5.71 1.63
N TYR A 400 -12.57 -4.51 1.84
CA TYR A 400 -12.18 -4.06 3.18
C TYR A 400 -13.41 -3.57 3.94
N VAL A 401 -13.42 -3.76 5.26
CA VAL A 401 -14.49 -3.34 6.17
C VAL A 401 -13.90 -2.64 7.39
N HIS A 402 -14.75 -2.06 8.23
CA HIS A 402 -14.35 -1.40 9.49
C HIS A 402 -13.23 -0.35 9.28
N ASP A 403 -13.43 0.54 8.31
CA ASP A 403 -12.47 1.60 7.94
C ASP A 403 -11.10 1.07 7.47
N GLY A 404 -11.07 -0.15 6.91
CA GLY A 404 -9.83 -0.77 6.44
C GLY A 404 -9.07 -1.56 7.51
N ARG A 405 -9.63 -1.70 8.72
CA ARG A 405 -9.08 -2.60 9.77
C ARG A 405 -9.42 -4.07 9.52
N GLY A 406 -10.55 -4.32 8.87
CA GLY A 406 -11.02 -5.66 8.56
C GLY A 406 -11.09 -5.96 7.07
N VAL A 407 -11.20 -7.25 6.77
CA VAL A 407 -11.42 -7.79 5.43
C VAL A 407 -12.61 -8.72 5.48
N HIS A 408 -13.56 -8.51 4.57
CA HIS A 408 -14.68 -9.42 4.33
C HIS A 408 -14.47 -10.11 2.99
N PHE A 409 -14.38 -11.44 2.98
CA PHE A 409 -14.13 -12.20 1.75
C PHE A 409 -14.87 -13.54 1.76
N SER A 410 -15.10 -14.10 0.57
CA SER A 410 -15.60 -15.47 0.41
C SER A 410 -14.56 -16.33 -0.31
N PHE A 411 -14.46 -17.59 0.09
CA PHE A 411 -13.82 -18.60 -0.74
C PHE A 411 -14.63 -18.82 -2.00
N THR A 412 -13.98 -18.93 -3.15
CA THR A 412 -14.67 -19.30 -4.39
C THR A 412 -14.53 -20.78 -4.70
N GLU A 413 -15.27 -21.28 -5.70
CA GLU A 413 -15.26 -22.70 -6.07
C GLU A 413 -13.95 -23.15 -6.76
N GLY A 414 -13.16 -22.23 -7.31
CA GLY A 414 -11.88 -22.53 -7.95
C GLY A 414 -10.83 -21.44 -7.77
N GLU A 415 -9.63 -21.68 -8.27
CA GLU A 415 -8.49 -20.75 -8.22
C GLU A 415 -8.66 -19.54 -9.16
N ASP A 416 -9.46 -19.66 -10.22
CA ASP A 416 -9.58 -18.63 -11.26
C ASP A 416 -11.01 -18.13 -11.53
N SER A 417 -11.81 -18.09 -10.47
CA SER A 417 -13.19 -17.58 -10.48
C SER A 417 -13.32 -16.10 -10.86
N ASP A 418 -14.47 -15.65 -11.37
CA ASP A 418 -14.73 -14.23 -11.61
C ASP A 418 -14.37 -13.38 -10.36
N PRO A 419 -13.54 -12.31 -10.47
CA PRO A 419 -13.13 -11.49 -9.34
C PRO A 419 -14.26 -10.90 -8.48
N THR A 420 -15.48 -10.84 -9.01
CA THR A 420 -16.67 -10.32 -8.32
C THR A 420 -17.53 -11.40 -7.66
N SER A 421 -17.24 -12.69 -7.90
CA SER A 421 -18.04 -13.81 -7.37
C SER A 421 -17.89 -13.96 -5.85
N GLN A 422 -19.00 -14.23 -5.14
CA GLN A 422 -19.03 -14.47 -3.69
C GLN A 422 -19.74 -15.78 -3.31
N THR A 423 -19.61 -16.83 -4.13
CA THR A 423 -20.46 -18.04 -4.01
C THR A 423 -20.13 -19.01 -2.88
N GLY A 424 -18.97 -18.90 -2.21
CA GLY A 424 -18.59 -19.83 -1.14
C GLY A 424 -18.64 -19.23 0.27
N GLN A 425 -17.93 -19.89 1.19
CA GLN A 425 -17.95 -19.58 2.62
C GLN A 425 -17.44 -18.15 2.90
N PRO A 426 -18.25 -17.27 3.53
CA PRO A 426 -17.85 -15.91 3.86
C PRO A 426 -17.05 -15.85 5.16
N PHE A 427 -16.13 -14.91 5.24
CA PHE A 427 -15.26 -14.61 6.37
C PHE A 427 -15.28 -13.11 6.63
N THR A 428 -15.23 -12.71 7.90
CA THR A 428 -14.96 -11.34 8.31
C THR A 428 -13.83 -11.36 9.31
N MET A 429 -12.67 -10.85 8.92
CA MET A 429 -11.43 -10.89 9.69
C MET A 429 -10.98 -9.47 10.05
N ASP A 430 -10.60 -9.24 11.30
CA ASP A 430 -10.11 -7.95 11.78
C ASP A 430 -8.62 -8.08 12.14
N VAL A 431 -7.76 -7.32 11.44
CA VAL A 431 -6.32 -7.26 11.73
C VAL A 431 -6.11 -6.40 12.97
N TYR A 432 -5.31 -6.90 13.91
CA TYR A 432 -5.15 -6.23 15.21
C TYR A 432 -4.36 -4.93 15.05
N SER A 433 -4.87 -3.87 15.66
CA SER A 433 -4.33 -2.51 15.55
C SER A 433 -2.96 -2.37 16.21
N TRP A 434 -2.74 -3.09 17.32
CA TRP A 434 -1.51 -3.04 18.12
C TRP A 434 -0.60 -4.27 17.93
N ASP A 435 -1.03 -5.26 17.15
CA ASP A 435 -0.31 -6.51 16.94
C ASP A 435 -0.66 -7.12 15.57
N ILE A 436 -0.20 -6.49 14.49
CA ILE A 436 -0.55 -6.88 13.10
C ILE A 436 -0.05 -8.27 12.69
N GLN A 437 0.65 -8.97 13.58
CA GLN A 437 0.94 -10.39 13.42
C GLN A 437 -0.31 -11.25 13.55
N HIS A 438 -1.41 -10.69 14.07
CA HIS A 438 -2.63 -11.38 14.41
C HIS A 438 -3.84 -10.76 13.70
N ALA A 439 -4.78 -11.60 13.31
CA ALA A 439 -6.12 -11.21 12.93
C ALA A 439 -7.12 -12.27 13.41
N ALA A 440 -8.31 -11.86 13.80
CA ALA A 440 -9.35 -12.79 14.22
C ALA A 440 -10.73 -12.29 13.81
N GLY A 441 -11.69 -13.19 13.77
CA GLY A 441 -13.05 -12.86 13.40
C GLY A 441 -13.91 -14.11 13.29
N ASP A 442 -14.83 -14.08 12.33
CA ASP A 442 -15.83 -15.13 12.20
C ASP A 442 -16.11 -15.52 10.75
N THR A 443 -16.72 -16.68 10.60
CA THR A 443 -17.19 -17.24 9.34
C THR A 443 -18.54 -17.92 9.54
N VAL A 444 -19.28 -18.17 8.47
CA VAL A 444 -20.55 -18.90 8.49
C VAL A 444 -20.48 -20.08 7.53
N TRP A 445 -20.70 -21.28 8.04
CA TRP A 445 -20.76 -22.52 7.25
C TRP A 445 -22.07 -23.25 7.52
N HIS A 446 -22.84 -23.54 6.46
CA HIS A 446 -24.20 -24.10 6.57
C HIS A 446 -25.11 -23.39 7.59
N ASN A 447 -25.08 -22.05 7.59
CA ASN A 447 -25.79 -21.19 8.54
C ASN A 447 -25.37 -21.32 10.02
N ILE A 448 -24.26 -22.01 10.30
CA ILE A 448 -23.66 -22.11 11.63
C ILE A 448 -22.43 -21.19 11.68
N PRO A 449 -22.33 -20.29 12.66
CA PRO A 449 -21.20 -19.38 12.74
C PRO A 449 -20.03 -20.01 13.53
N PHE A 450 -18.81 -19.78 13.04
CA PHE A 450 -17.57 -20.32 13.58
C PHE A 450 -16.50 -19.25 13.71
N GLY A 451 -15.50 -19.53 14.53
CA GLY A 451 -14.34 -18.67 14.71
C GLY A 451 -13.36 -18.85 13.57
N ALA A 452 -12.73 -17.75 13.19
CA ALA A 452 -11.58 -17.76 12.30
C ALA A 452 -10.45 -16.94 12.95
N TYR A 453 -9.24 -17.48 12.86
CA TYR A 453 -8.03 -16.86 13.39
C TYR A 453 -6.91 -16.98 12.36
N MET A 454 -6.13 -15.92 12.24
CA MET A 454 -5.00 -15.83 11.34
C MET A 454 -3.78 -15.26 12.04
N ARG A 455 -2.61 -15.76 11.68
CA ARG A 455 -1.32 -15.27 12.15
C ARG A 455 -0.30 -15.26 11.02
N ARG A 456 0.67 -14.35 11.04
CA ARG A 456 1.76 -14.33 10.04
C ARG A 456 2.69 -15.55 10.17
N ASP A 457 3.00 -15.95 11.40
CA ASP A 457 3.79 -17.16 11.68
C ASP A 457 2.92 -18.40 11.81
N GLU A 458 3.57 -19.57 11.71
CA GLU A 458 2.97 -20.83 12.15
C GLU A 458 2.50 -20.75 13.61
N PHE A 459 1.32 -21.29 13.86
CA PHE A 459 0.80 -21.49 15.20
C PHE A 459 0.26 -22.90 15.37
N GLN A 460 0.44 -23.42 16.57
CA GLN A 460 -0.09 -24.72 16.94
C GLN A 460 -1.45 -24.55 17.59
N SER A 461 -2.36 -25.41 17.19
CA SER A 461 -3.61 -25.68 17.89
C SER A 461 -3.73 -27.19 17.96
N SER A 462 -4.07 -27.70 19.14
CA SER A 462 -4.21 -29.12 19.40
C SER A 462 -5.47 -29.61 18.69
N TYR A 463 -5.36 -30.75 18.00
CA TYR A 463 -6.53 -31.38 17.39
C TYR A 463 -7.58 -31.70 18.47
N GLY A 464 -8.83 -31.37 18.17
CA GLY A 464 -9.98 -31.70 18.98
C GLY A 464 -11.09 -32.27 18.12
N LYS A 465 -12.05 -32.92 18.77
CA LYS A 465 -13.35 -33.30 18.19
C LYS A 465 -14.38 -33.40 19.31
N ASP A 466 -15.64 -33.59 18.94
CA ASP A 466 -16.74 -33.82 19.89
C ASP A 466 -16.84 -32.68 20.92
N PHE A 467 -17.10 -31.46 20.43
CA PHE A 467 -17.26 -30.30 21.31
C PHE A 467 -18.37 -30.54 22.35
N GLN A 468 -18.11 -30.15 23.60
CA GLN A 468 -19.10 -30.14 24.67
C GLN A 468 -19.00 -28.81 25.43
N PRO A 469 -20.13 -28.25 25.94
CA PRO A 469 -20.15 -26.97 26.66
C PRO A 469 -19.07 -26.82 27.74
N THR A 470 -18.82 -27.88 28.51
CA THR A 470 -17.84 -27.90 29.61
C THR A 470 -16.39 -27.70 29.14
N LYS A 471 -16.08 -27.83 27.84
CA LYS A 471 -14.75 -27.53 27.29
C LYS A 471 -14.37 -26.07 27.40
N TRP A 472 -15.33 -25.16 27.56
CA TRP A 472 -15.05 -23.76 27.88
C TRP A 472 -14.36 -23.58 29.24
N LYS A 473 -14.58 -24.49 30.20
CA LYS A 473 -13.95 -24.40 31.54
C LYS A 473 -12.43 -24.50 31.43
N GLY A 474 -11.71 -23.60 32.08
CA GLY A 474 -10.25 -23.58 32.12
C GLY A 474 -9.67 -22.17 32.03
N THR A 475 -8.36 -22.10 31.88
CA THR A 475 -7.60 -20.86 31.77
C THR A 475 -7.26 -20.58 30.32
N TRP A 476 -7.57 -19.37 29.86
CA TRP A 476 -7.42 -18.95 28.48
C TRP A 476 -6.53 -17.72 28.38
N SER A 477 -5.44 -17.82 27.64
CA SER A 477 -4.62 -16.68 27.21
C SER A 477 -5.34 -15.94 26.09
N MET A 478 -5.85 -14.75 26.38
CA MET A 478 -6.61 -13.92 25.44
C MET A 478 -5.77 -12.80 24.85
N ASN A 479 -5.99 -12.52 23.56
CA ASN A 479 -5.50 -11.33 22.87
C ASN A 479 -6.65 -10.72 22.05
N HIS A 480 -7.05 -9.49 22.36
CA HIS A 480 -8.06 -8.74 21.62
C HIS A 480 -7.46 -7.42 21.14
N ASP A 481 -7.30 -7.28 19.82
CA ASP A 481 -6.65 -6.12 19.19
C ASP A 481 -5.21 -5.81 19.66
N GLY A 482 -4.51 -6.76 20.28
CA GLY A 482 -3.19 -6.57 20.90
C GLY A 482 -3.22 -6.39 22.43
N TRP A 483 -4.41 -6.27 23.02
CA TRP A 483 -4.60 -6.26 24.47
C TRP A 483 -4.61 -7.68 25.01
N ARG A 484 -3.59 -8.00 25.81
CA ARG A 484 -3.37 -9.34 26.36
C ARG A 484 -3.92 -9.48 27.77
N GLY A 485 -4.42 -10.66 28.10
CA GLY A 485 -4.86 -11.01 29.44
C GLY A 485 -5.20 -12.50 29.57
N THR A 486 -5.68 -12.89 30.74
CA THR A 486 -6.05 -14.27 31.04
C THR A 486 -7.52 -14.33 31.43
N LEU A 487 -8.31 -15.13 30.72
CA LEU A 487 -9.69 -15.45 31.06
C LEU A 487 -9.74 -16.80 31.77
N LEU A 488 -10.05 -16.80 33.07
CA LEU A 488 -10.32 -18.00 33.84
C LEU A 488 -11.83 -18.26 33.84
N ILE A 489 -12.28 -19.30 33.14
CA ILE A 489 -13.66 -19.79 33.19
C ILE A 489 -13.74 -20.86 34.29
N SER A 490 -14.34 -20.50 35.42
CA SER A 490 -14.42 -21.36 36.61
C SER A 490 -15.64 -22.27 36.58
N GLN A 491 -16.75 -21.82 36.00
CA GLN A 491 -18.00 -22.58 35.92
C GLN A 491 -18.64 -22.47 34.54
N VAL A 492 -19.18 -23.60 34.08
CA VAL A 492 -20.05 -23.73 32.91
C VAL A 492 -21.19 -24.66 33.32
N MET A 493 -22.39 -24.12 33.49
CA MET A 493 -23.52 -24.87 34.06
C MET A 493 -24.80 -24.68 33.24
N PRO A 494 -25.61 -25.73 33.04
CA PRO A 494 -26.90 -25.59 32.39
C PRO A 494 -27.90 -24.91 33.34
N ILE A 495 -28.62 -23.92 32.84
CA ILE A 495 -29.77 -23.31 33.50
C ILE A 495 -31.04 -23.78 32.77
N PRO A 496 -31.97 -24.46 33.46
CA PRO A 496 -33.24 -24.88 32.87
C PRO A 496 -33.93 -23.71 32.15
N PHE A 497 -34.37 -23.94 30.92
CA PHE A 497 -35.09 -22.99 30.05
C PHE A 497 -34.31 -21.74 29.59
N VAL A 498 -33.08 -21.50 30.08
CA VAL A 498 -32.26 -20.32 29.72
C VAL A 498 -31.06 -20.68 28.84
N GLY A 499 -30.49 -21.88 28.99
CA GLY A 499 -29.31 -22.33 28.24
C GLY A 499 -28.15 -22.65 29.16
N TRP A 500 -26.95 -22.16 28.87
CA TRP A 500 -25.76 -22.38 29.70
C TRP A 500 -25.21 -21.07 30.23
N LEU A 501 -24.97 -21.00 31.54
CA LEU A 501 -24.30 -19.89 32.20
C LEU A 501 -22.80 -20.16 32.30
N VAL A 502 -22.01 -19.13 32.04
CA VAL A 502 -20.56 -19.13 32.18
C VAL A 502 -20.14 -18.08 33.19
N GLN A 503 -19.36 -18.48 34.19
CA GLN A 503 -18.79 -17.59 35.20
C GLN A 503 -17.27 -17.70 35.20
N GLY A 504 -16.61 -16.56 35.34
CA GLY A 504 -15.16 -16.49 35.33
C GLY A 504 -14.62 -15.14 35.74
N GLU A 505 -13.32 -14.97 35.53
CA GLU A 505 -12.62 -13.71 35.72
C GLU A 505 -11.67 -13.46 34.56
N TYR A 506 -11.60 -12.22 34.10
CA TYR A 506 -10.61 -11.75 33.14
C TYR A 506 -9.57 -10.90 33.87
N GLN A 507 -8.31 -11.28 33.77
CA GLN A 507 -7.16 -10.58 34.31
C GLN A 507 -6.40 -9.91 33.16
N PRO A 508 -6.52 -8.58 32.97
CA PRO A 508 -5.67 -7.87 32.00
C PRO A 508 -4.19 -8.02 32.39
N ALA A 509 -3.27 -8.02 31.42
CA ALA A 509 -1.84 -8.20 31.68
C ALA A 509 -1.27 -7.25 32.76
N ASN A 510 -1.77 -6.01 32.82
CA ASN A 510 -1.36 -4.98 33.79
C ASN A 510 -2.53 -4.46 34.64
N GLY A 511 -3.55 -5.28 34.91
CA GLY A 511 -4.80 -4.83 35.54
C GLY A 511 -5.15 -5.54 36.85
N THR A 512 -6.34 -5.25 37.38
CA THR A 512 -6.99 -6.07 38.41
C THR A 512 -7.92 -7.08 37.74
N PRO A 513 -8.21 -8.24 38.36
CA PRO A 513 -9.22 -9.16 37.86
C PRO A 513 -10.57 -8.46 37.68
N LYS A 514 -11.29 -8.84 36.63
CA LYS A 514 -12.65 -8.37 36.30
C LYS A 514 -13.57 -9.57 36.27
N VAL A 515 -14.68 -9.51 36.99
CA VAL A 515 -15.68 -10.57 36.95
C VAL A 515 -16.26 -10.68 35.54
N VAL A 516 -16.36 -11.91 35.04
CA VAL A 516 -16.95 -12.23 33.74
C VAL A 516 -18.19 -13.08 33.98
N LEU A 517 -19.31 -12.59 33.48
CA LEU A 517 -20.57 -13.33 33.38
C LEU A 517 -20.96 -13.42 31.90
N GLY A 518 -21.22 -14.63 31.43
CA GLY A 518 -21.56 -14.89 30.04
C GLY A 518 -22.53 -16.04 29.88
N PHE A 519 -22.92 -16.28 28.63
CA PHE A 519 -23.83 -17.35 28.25
C PHE A 519 -23.33 -18.05 26.99
N LEU A 520 -23.61 -19.34 26.86
CA LEU A 520 -23.44 -20.03 25.59
C LEU A 520 -24.68 -19.85 24.73
N ASP A 521 -24.49 -19.74 23.42
CA ASP A 521 -25.60 -19.72 22.48
C ASP A 521 -26.42 -21.02 22.60
N ALA A 522 -27.76 -20.88 22.67
CA ALA A 522 -28.65 -22.00 22.97
C ALA A 522 -28.69 -23.05 21.85
N GLN A 523 -28.49 -22.64 20.60
CA GLN A 523 -28.45 -23.53 19.44
C GLN A 523 -27.03 -24.00 19.15
N HIS A 524 -26.04 -23.15 19.45
CA HIS A 524 -24.65 -23.34 19.07
C HIS A 524 -23.73 -23.17 20.28
N THR A 525 -23.74 -24.14 21.20
CA THR A 525 -23.04 -24.03 22.49
C THR A 525 -21.51 -23.85 22.39
N HIS A 526 -20.91 -23.97 21.21
CA HIS A 526 -19.53 -23.57 20.94
C HIS A 526 -19.34 -22.06 20.82
N ILE A 527 -20.40 -21.24 20.94
CA ILE A 527 -20.33 -19.78 20.92
C ILE A 527 -20.54 -19.26 22.34
N LEU A 528 -19.55 -18.56 22.88
CA LEU A 528 -19.57 -17.89 24.17
C LEU A 528 -19.77 -16.38 23.97
N ARG A 529 -20.78 -15.82 24.65
CA ARG A 529 -21.05 -14.38 24.69
C ARG A 529 -20.88 -13.87 26.11
N PHE A 530 -20.09 -12.83 26.31
CA PHE A 530 -19.87 -12.23 27.64
C PHE A 530 -19.47 -10.77 27.53
N ASN A 531 -19.47 -10.07 28.66
CA ASN A 531 -19.02 -8.69 28.74
C ASN A 531 -17.84 -8.56 29.70
N ILE A 532 -16.89 -7.66 29.40
CA ILE A 532 -15.86 -7.23 30.33
C ILE A 532 -16.02 -5.73 30.58
N SER A 533 -16.25 -5.35 31.84
CA SER A 533 -16.26 -3.94 32.27
C SER A 533 -14.84 -3.51 32.65
N PHE A 534 -14.15 -2.83 31.74
CA PHE A 534 -12.83 -2.27 32.01
C PHE A 534 -12.92 -0.99 32.86
N SER A 535 -13.97 -0.21 32.65
CA SER A 535 -14.39 0.94 33.47
C SER A 535 -15.92 1.12 33.35
N ASP A 536 -16.47 2.13 34.02
CA ASP A 536 -17.91 2.47 33.93
C ASP A 536 -18.34 2.89 32.52
N GLU A 537 -17.41 3.47 31.75
CA GLU A 537 -17.63 3.94 30.37
C GLU A 537 -17.13 2.94 29.31
N ASN A 538 -16.43 1.88 29.73
CA ASN A 538 -15.81 0.90 28.84
C ASN A 538 -16.27 -0.51 29.20
N ASN A 539 -17.48 -0.83 28.76
CA ASN A 539 -18.03 -2.18 28.80
C ASN A 539 -17.98 -2.80 27.40
N GLN A 540 -17.17 -3.85 27.24
CA GLN A 540 -16.92 -4.46 25.94
C GLN A 540 -17.61 -5.82 25.83
N PRO A 541 -18.52 -6.00 24.85
CA PRO A 541 -19.11 -7.30 24.55
C PRO A 541 -18.16 -8.14 23.70
N PHE A 542 -17.95 -9.38 24.11
CA PHE A 542 -17.16 -10.39 23.42
C PHE A 542 -18.07 -11.49 22.88
N ILE A 543 -17.75 -11.94 21.66
CA ILE A 543 -18.33 -13.13 21.03
C ILE A 543 -17.16 -13.99 20.60
N LEU A 544 -16.98 -15.13 21.28
CA LEU A 544 -15.93 -16.10 20.97
C LEU A 544 -16.55 -17.41 20.52
N HIS A 545 -15.96 -18.02 19.51
CA HIS A 545 -16.34 -19.30 18.96
C HIS A 545 -15.21 -20.28 19.29
N PHE A 546 -15.53 -21.31 20.06
CA PHE A 546 -14.63 -22.44 20.27
C PHE A 546 -14.46 -23.16 18.93
N HIS A 547 -13.22 -23.38 18.49
CA HIS A 547 -12.93 -24.13 17.27
C HIS A 547 -13.22 -25.61 17.56
N THR A 548 -14.31 -26.13 17.02
CA THR A 548 -14.86 -27.45 17.39
C THR A 548 -13.95 -28.61 17.02
N TRP A 549 -13.06 -28.42 16.04
CA TRP A 549 -11.99 -29.35 15.68
C TRP A 549 -10.62 -29.01 16.31
N SER A 550 -10.58 -28.12 17.29
CA SER A 550 -9.42 -27.85 18.15
C SER A 550 -9.74 -28.17 19.61
N ALA A 551 -8.73 -28.37 20.45
CA ALA A 551 -8.93 -28.59 21.89
C ALA A 551 -8.71 -27.32 22.73
N ASP A 552 -8.05 -26.32 22.14
CA ASP A 552 -7.38 -25.24 22.85
C ASP A 552 -7.50 -23.87 22.16
N LEU A 553 -8.34 -23.72 21.14
CA LEU A 553 -8.46 -22.48 20.38
C LEU A 553 -9.91 -21.98 20.35
N ALA A 554 -10.10 -20.70 20.66
CA ALA A 554 -11.32 -19.97 20.38
C ALA A 554 -10.99 -18.62 19.73
N SER A 555 -11.82 -18.15 18.81
CA SER A 555 -11.66 -16.85 18.18
C SER A 555 -12.99 -16.21 17.84
N GLY A 556 -12.98 -14.91 17.57
CA GLY A 556 -14.16 -14.13 17.29
C GLY A 556 -13.84 -12.66 17.34
N TYR A 557 -14.71 -11.87 17.98
CA TYR A 557 -14.58 -10.42 18.00
C TYR A 557 -15.14 -9.79 19.28
N THR A 558 -14.76 -8.54 19.50
CA THR A 558 -15.27 -7.65 20.54
C THR A 558 -15.68 -6.31 19.93
N PHE A 559 -16.42 -5.50 20.69
CA PHE A 559 -16.72 -4.13 20.31
C PHE A 559 -16.16 -3.14 21.33
N TRP A 560 -15.50 -2.10 20.83
CA TRP A 560 -15.02 -0.98 21.63
C TRP A 560 -15.30 0.34 20.91
N ASN A 561 -15.98 1.26 21.61
CA ASN A 561 -16.40 2.56 21.07
C ASN A 561 -17.14 2.44 19.71
N GLY A 562 -18.10 1.49 19.64
CA GLY A 562 -18.89 1.22 18.43
C GLY A 562 -18.12 0.58 17.27
N LYS A 563 -16.84 0.24 17.46
CA LYS A 563 -15.99 -0.40 16.44
C LYS A 563 -15.77 -1.86 16.80
N ARG A 564 -15.71 -2.71 15.77
CA ARG A 564 -15.42 -4.13 15.89
C ARG A 564 -13.90 -4.37 15.86
N PHE A 565 -13.45 -5.33 16.66
CA PHE A 565 -12.06 -5.77 16.77
C PHE A 565 -11.97 -7.28 16.91
N GLY A 566 -10.93 -7.91 16.37
CA GLY A 566 -10.74 -9.35 16.50
C GLY A 566 -10.31 -9.74 17.92
N ALA A 567 -10.72 -10.94 18.34
CA ALA A 567 -10.36 -11.54 19.61
C ALA A 567 -9.99 -13.02 19.43
N VAL A 568 -8.95 -13.48 20.12
CA VAL A 568 -8.50 -14.87 20.14
C VAL A 568 -8.19 -15.29 21.57
N ALA A 569 -8.42 -16.56 21.89
CA ALA A 569 -8.15 -17.17 23.17
C ALA A 569 -7.51 -18.55 22.98
N PHE A 570 -6.38 -18.78 23.65
CA PHE A 570 -5.70 -20.07 23.68
C PHE A 570 -5.80 -20.70 25.06
N LYS A 571 -6.25 -21.95 25.14
CA LYS A 571 -6.36 -22.69 26.39
C LYS A 571 -4.99 -23.23 26.82
N GLY A 572 -4.62 -22.98 28.07
CA GLY A 572 -3.39 -23.49 28.69
C GLY A 572 -3.51 -24.88 29.29
#